data_AF-A0A1I7WY51-F1
#
_entry.id   AF-A0A1I7WY51-F1
#
_cell.length_a   1.000
_cell.length_b   1.000
_cell.length_c   1.000
_cell.angle_alpha   90.00
_cell.angle_beta   90.00
_cell.angle_gamma   90.00
#
_symmetry.space_group_name_H-M   'P 1'
#
loop_
_entity.id
_entity.type
_entity.pdbx_description
1 polymer ?
#
loop_
_entity_poly.entity_id
_entity_poly.type
_entity_poly.pdbx_seq_one_letter_code
_entity_poly.pdbx_strand_id
1 'polypeptide(L)'
;MGPEYNCYASDITTSFPANGKFTDKQKIIYNAVLDANRAVLKEAKPGVRWTDMHILSEKVILNHLKQAGIVVGVCSLLLFIIPIYAELIIGCLTSFYIAWFKKSVITIEPGCYFIDTLLDAAFANPVQAKFLVREEIDKYRGSGGVGFSILLVRIEDDVIIWANGNENMSDVPRTIEEIEQFMSSGNFSDTNGLQK
;
A
#
# COMPACT_ATOMS: atom_id res chain seq x y z
N MET A 1 -1.33 9.71 9.25
CA MET A 1 -1.35 10.73 10.33
C MET A 1 0.09 10.99 10.66
N GLY A 2 0.45 12.27 10.77
CA GLY A 2 1.82 12.69 10.94
C GLY A 2 1.95 13.75 12.01
N PRO A 3 2.48 13.45 13.22
CA PRO A 3 2.85 14.49 14.16
C PRO A 3 4.04 15.31 13.64
N GLU A 4 4.12 16.56 14.09
CA GLU A 4 5.28 17.42 13.89
C GLU A 4 5.91 17.74 15.25
N TYR A 5 7.25 17.70 15.34
CA TYR A 5 8.00 18.14 16.51
C TYR A 5 9.25 18.91 16.09
N ASN A 6 9.47 20.10 16.68
CA ASN A 6 10.57 21.00 16.32
C ASN A 6 10.66 21.27 14.79
N CYS A 7 9.51 21.36 14.12
CA CYS A 7 9.42 21.50 12.65
C CYS A 7 9.97 20.31 11.84
N TYR A 8 10.12 19.14 12.46
CA TYR A 8 10.31 17.86 11.77
C TYR A 8 8.98 17.11 11.74
N ALA A 9 8.53 16.75 10.54
CA ALA A 9 7.31 15.96 10.34
C ALA A 9 7.63 14.47 10.32
N SER A 10 6.65 13.66 10.72
CA SER A 10 6.52 12.26 10.30
C SER A 10 5.25 12.09 9.47
N ASP A 11 5.16 11.04 8.68
CA ASP A 11 3.90 10.64 8.05
C ASP A 11 3.74 9.13 8.08
N ILE A 12 2.73 8.66 8.80
CA ILE A 12 2.50 7.23 9.02
C ILE A 12 1.02 6.92 8.77
N THR A 13 0.75 5.98 7.87
CA THR A 13 -0.58 5.43 7.63
C THR A 13 -0.64 3.97 8.12
N THR A 14 -1.69 3.68 8.91
CA THR A 14 -2.08 2.34 9.32
C THR A 14 -3.47 2.04 8.76
N SER A 15 -3.66 0.81 8.26
CA SER A 15 -4.95 0.31 7.79
C SER A 15 -5.34 -0.90 8.64
N PHE A 16 -6.54 -0.88 9.22
CA PHE A 16 -7.02 -1.96 10.09
C PHE A 16 -8.55 -2.03 10.07
N PRO A 17 -9.14 -3.21 10.34
CA PRO A 17 -10.59 -3.36 10.41
C PRO A 17 -11.14 -2.65 11.65
N ALA A 18 -12.20 -1.86 11.48
CA ALA A 18 -12.80 -1.09 12.57
C ALA A 18 -13.29 -1.96 13.75
N ASN A 19 -13.67 -3.20 13.49
CA ASN A 19 -14.08 -4.17 14.52
C ASN A 19 -12.91 -4.99 15.09
N GLY A 20 -11.66 -4.71 14.68
CA GLY A 20 -10.46 -5.40 15.14
C GLY A 20 -10.25 -6.81 14.58
N LYS A 21 -11.04 -7.26 13.59
CA LYS A 21 -10.90 -8.60 12.96
C LYS A 21 -10.94 -8.55 11.44
N PHE A 22 -9.90 -9.08 10.80
CA PHE A 22 -9.82 -9.10 9.34
C PHE A 22 -10.71 -10.19 8.76
N THR A 23 -11.56 -9.83 7.81
CA THR A 23 -12.23 -10.79 6.92
C THR A 23 -11.25 -11.35 5.88
N ASP A 24 -11.53 -12.52 5.32
CA ASP A 24 -10.64 -13.13 4.31
C ASP A 24 -10.37 -12.22 3.12
N LYS A 25 -11.39 -11.47 2.65
CA LYS A 25 -11.25 -10.46 1.60
C LYS A 25 -10.29 -9.33 2.00
N GLN A 26 -10.40 -8.83 3.24
CA GLN A 26 -9.49 -7.80 3.74
C GLN A 26 -8.05 -8.32 3.83
N LYS A 27 -7.85 -9.58 4.27
CA LYS A 27 -6.51 -10.20 4.37
C LYS A 27 -5.80 -10.26 3.02
N ILE A 28 -6.51 -10.58 1.95
CA ILE A 28 -5.95 -10.66 0.59
C ILE A 28 -5.31 -9.32 0.20
N ILE A 29 -6.07 -8.23 0.30
CA ILE A 29 -5.59 -6.90 -0.10
C ILE A 29 -4.56 -6.37 0.90
N TYR A 30 -4.75 -6.61 2.19
CA TYR A 30 -3.81 -6.18 3.22
C TYR A 30 -2.43 -6.79 3.02
N ASN A 31 -2.36 -8.11 2.84
CA ASN A 31 -1.09 -8.80 2.61
C ASN A 31 -0.44 -8.38 1.29
N ALA A 32 -1.22 -8.12 0.24
CA ALA A 32 -0.68 -7.60 -1.02
C ALA A 32 0.08 -6.27 -0.82
N VAL A 33 -0.49 -5.35 -0.05
CA VAL A 33 0.12 -4.05 0.24
C VAL A 33 1.30 -4.20 1.21
N LEU A 34 1.19 -5.06 2.22
CA LEU A 34 2.28 -5.34 3.17
C LEU A 34 3.51 -5.93 2.47
N ASP A 35 3.30 -6.90 1.59
CA ASP A 35 4.38 -7.54 0.84
C ASP A 35 5.02 -6.55 -0.14
N ALA A 36 4.24 -5.65 -0.73
CA ALA A 36 4.77 -4.59 -1.58
C ALA A 36 5.61 -3.57 -0.79
N ASN A 37 5.16 -3.15 0.39
CA ASN A 37 5.90 -2.27 1.28
C ASN A 37 7.25 -2.91 1.66
N ARG A 38 7.23 -4.18 2.10
CA ARG A 38 8.43 -4.93 2.46
C ARG A 38 9.37 -5.16 1.29
N ALA A 39 8.84 -5.38 0.09
CA ALA A 39 9.65 -5.54 -1.12
C ALA A 39 10.38 -4.24 -1.48
N VAL A 40 9.69 -3.09 -1.41
CA VAL A 40 10.31 -1.77 -1.64
C VAL A 40 11.34 -1.46 -0.56
N LEU A 41 10.98 -1.66 0.73
CA LEU A 41 11.90 -1.45 1.84
C LEU A 41 13.16 -2.29 1.68
N LYS A 42 13.07 -3.56 1.27
CA LYS A 42 14.23 -4.43 1.08
C LYS A 42 15.20 -3.92 0.00
N GLU A 43 14.67 -3.35 -1.08
CA GLU A 43 15.48 -2.88 -2.21
C GLU A 43 15.93 -1.42 -2.09
N ALA A 44 15.35 -0.67 -1.15
CA ALA A 44 15.62 0.75 -0.99
C ALA A 44 17.04 1.06 -0.51
N LYS A 45 17.83 1.68 -1.37
CA LYS A 45 19.24 2.02 -1.11
C LYS A 45 19.72 3.15 -2.06
N PRO A 46 20.88 3.77 -1.78
CA PRO A 46 21.41 4.82 -2.64
C PRO A 46 21.57 4.35 -4.10
N GLY A 47 21.22 5.22 -5.04
CA GLY A 47 21.35 4.99 -6.48
C GLY A 47 20.21 4.19 -7.12
N VAL A 48 19.29 3.62 -6.34
CA VAL A 48 18.05 3.02 -6.87
C VAL A 48 17.12 4.13 -7.36
N ARG A 49 16.52 3.91 -8.53
CA ARG A 49 15.54 4.85 -9.08
C ARG A 49 14.19 4.61 -8.41
N TRP A 50 13.56 5.71 -8.03
CA TRP A 50 12.22 5.67 -7.49
C TRP A 50 11.21 4.94 -8.40
N THR A 51 11.27 5.18 -9.70
CA THR A 51 10.38 4.55 -10.69
C THR A 51 10.47 3.02 -10.67
N ASP A 52 11.65 2.47 -10.37
CA ASP A 52 11.85 1.02 -10.32
C ASP A 52 11.17 0.42 -9.08
N MET A 53 11.10 1.19 -7.99
CA MET A 53 10.43 0.83 -6.74
C MET A 53 8.92 0.94 -6.86
N HIS A 54 8.43 1.95 -7.56
CA HIS A 54 7.03 2.05 -7.93
C HIS A 54 6.58 0.82 -8.75
N ILE A 55 7.33 0.49 -9.81
CA ILE A 55 7.06 -0.71 -10.64
C ILE A 55 7.17 -2.00 -9.82
N LEU A 56 8.12 -2.10 -8.88
CA LEU A 56 8.25 -3.24 -7.99
C LEU A 56 7.00 -3.42 -7.12
N SER A 57 6.55 -2.34 -6.48
CA SER A 57 5.34 -2.33 -5.67
C SER A 57 4.10 -2.76 -6.47
N GLU A 58 3.89 -2.17 -7.64
CA GLU A 58 2.80 -2.51 -8.54
C GLU A 58 2.84 -3.99 -8.97
N LYS A 59 4.03 -4.50 -9.32
CA LYS A 59 4.20 -5.92 -9.68
C LYS A 59 3.80 -6.85 -8.55
N VAL A 60 4.22 -6.55 -7.32
CA VAL A 60 3.88 -7.36 -6.15
C VAL A 60 2.36 -7.36 -5.99
N ILE A 61 1.72 -6.19 -5.92
CA ILE A 61 0.27 -6.13 -5.68
C ILE A 61 -0.51 -6.79 -6.83
N LEU A 62 -0.15 -6.54 -8.09
CA LEU A 62 -0.78 -7.21 -9.24
C LEU A 62 -0.66 -8.73 -9.19
N ASN A 63 0.46 -9.27 -8.68
CA ASN A 63 0.60 -10.72 -8.51
C ASN A 63 -0.37 -11.26 -7.47
N HIS A 64 -0.58 -10.57 -6.35
CA HIS A 64 -1.58 -10.96 -5.35
C HIS A 64 -3.00 -10.86 -5.92
N LEU A 65 -3.33 -9.76 -6.60
CA LEU A 65 -4.65 -9.58 -7.23
C LEU A 65 -4.93 -10.66 -8.28
N LYS A 66 -3.90 -11.06 -9.03
CA LYS A 66 -3.99 -12.16 -10.01
C LYS A 66 -4.21 -13.51 -9.34
N GLN A 67 -3.48 -13.81 -8.25
CA GLN A 67 -3.67 -15.03 -7.47
C GLN A 67 -5.07 -15.09 -6.85
N ALA A 68 -5.64 -13.94 -6.48
CA ALA A 68 -7.00 -13.81 -5.98
C ALA A 68 -8.07 -13.84 -7.09
N GLY A 69 -7.69 -13.90 -8.36
CA GLY A 69 -8.62 -13.90 -9.50
C GLY A 69 -9.28 -12.55 -9.79
N ILE A 70 -8.83 -11.46 -9.15
CA ILE A 70 -9.38 -10.11 -9.32
C ILE A 70 -8.97 -9.52 -10.68
N VAL A 71 -7.76 -9.86 -11.14
CA VAL A 71 -7.22 -9.48 -12.45
C VAL A 71 -6.68 -10.70 -13.20
N VAL A 72 -6.70 -10.63 -14.52
CA VAL A 72 -6.16 -11.68 -15.42
C VAL A 72 -5.13 -11.11 -16.39
N GLY A 73 -4.36 -11.98 -17.04
CA GLY A 73 -3.36 -11.60 -18.05
C GLY A 73 -1.91 -11.56 -17.53
N VAL A 74 -1.06 -10.88 -18.31
CA VAL A 74 0.39 -10.77 -18.05
C VAL A 74 0.64 -9.48 -17.27
N CYS A 75 1.27 -9.59 -16.10
CA CYS A 75 1.52 -8.46 -15.18
C CYS A 75 2.30 -7.32 -15.84
N SER A 76 3.19 -7.62 -16.79
CA SER A 76 3.92 -6.62 -17.58
C SER A 76 3.01 -5.73 -18.42
N LEU A 77 1.92 -6.24 -18.99
CA LEU A 77 0.96 -5.46 -19.79
C LEU A 77 0.06 -4.59 -18.90
N LEU A 78 -0.31 -5.09 -17.72
CA LEU A 78 -1.12 -4.37 -16.74
C LEU A 78 -0.44 -3.07 -16.29
N LEU A 79 0.88 -3.08 -16.08
CA LEU A 79 1.69 -1.90 -15.74
C LEU A 79 1.64 -0.79 -16.81
N PHE A 80 1.56 -1.14 -18.10
CA PHE A 80 1.52 -0.15 -19.20
C PHE A 80 0.11 0.32 -19.57
N ILE A 81 -0.92 -0.38 -19.12
CA ILE A 81 -2.33 -0.10 -19.45
C ILE A 81 -3.05 0.61 -18.29
N ILE A 82 -2.48 0.58 -17.08
CA ILE A 82 -2.92 1.33 -15.89
C ILE A 82 -2.01 2.56 -15.57
N PRO A 83 -1.32 3.23 -16.53
CA PRO A 83 -0.24 4.17 -16.20
C PRO A 83 -0.72 5.53 -15.66
N ILE A 84 -2.03 5.80 -15.62
CA ILE A 84 -2.61 7.06 -15.10
C ILE A 84 -3.32 6.85 -13.75
N TYR A 85 -3.42 5.61 -13.26
CA TYR A 85 -4.14 5.27 -12.01
C TYR A 85 -3.27 4.53 -10.99
N ALA A 86 -1.95 4.53 -11.19
CA ALA A 86 -0.95 4.02 -10.25
C ALA A 86 -0.75 4.91 -9.00
N GLU A 87 -1.66 5.86 -8.75
CA GLU A 87 -1.85 6.46 -7.42
C GLU A 87 -3.20 6.02 -6.79
N LEU A 88 -4.03 5.28 -7.54
CA LEU A 88 -5.48 5.30 -7.38
C LEU A 88 -6.15 3.90 -7.42
N ILE A 89 -5.42 2.84 -7.81
CA ILE A 89 -5.78 1.44 -7.51
C ILE A 89 -4.64 0.69 -6.85
N ILE A 90 -3.40 1.03 -7.19
CA ILE A 90 -2.19 0.64 -6.48
C ILE A 90 -1.29 1.86 -6.48
N GLY A 91 -0.89 2.41 -5.35
CA GLY A 91 -0.04 3.60 -5.34
C GLY A 91 0.99 3.56 -4.25
N CYS A 92 2.26 3.53 -4.63
CA CYS A 92 3.37 3.88 -3.76
C CYS A 92 3.69 5.35 -4.06
N LEU A 93 3.34 6.23 -3.15
CA LEU A 93 3.72 7.65 -3.20
C LEU A 93 5.10 7.77 -2.53
N THR A 94 6.16 7.93 -3.30
CA THR A 94 7.24 8.81 -2.82
C THR A 94 7.33 9.86 -3.89
N SER A 95 7.17 11.10 -3.48
CA SER A 95 7.34 12.19 -4.40
C SER A 95 8.82 12.32 -4.76
N PHE A 96 9.08 12.81 -5.99
CA PHE A 96 10.36 13.19 -6.61
C PHE A 96 11.06 12.15 -7.53
N TYR A 97 11.20 12.55 -8.81
CA TYR A 97 11.92 11.88 -9.92
C TYR A 97 13.44 11.89 -9.73
N ILE A 98 13.92 11.48 -8.57
CA ILE A 98 15.32 11.60 -8.17
C ILE A 98 15.77 10.23 -7.64
N ALA A 99 16.93 9.75 -8.07
CA ALA A 99 17.55 8.57 -7.48
C ALA A 99 17.82 8.84 -6.00
N TRP A 100 17.63 7.85 -5.13
CA TRP A 100 17.83 8.08 -3.71
C TRP A 100 19.29 8.35 -3.36
N PHE A 101 19.50 9.33 -2.49
CA PHE A 101 20.82 9.72 -2.02
C PHE A 101 21.02 9.30 -0.57
N LYS A 102 22.29 9.23 -0.16
CA LYS A 102 22.65 8.97 1.23
C LYS A 102 22.05 10.07 2.13
N LYS A 103 21.40 9.65 3.23
CA LYS A 103 20.66 10.48 4.20
C LYS A 103 19.36 11.10 3.67
N SER A 104 18.78 10.55 2.60
CA SER A 104 17.40 10.87 2.25
C SER A 104 16.44 10.26 3.27
N VAL A 105 15.37 10.99 3.60
CA VAL A 105 14.20 10.49 4.34
C VAL A 105 13.06 10.37 3.34
N ILE A 106 12.38 9.22 3.32
CA ILE A 106 11.33 8.90 2.34
C ILE A 106 10.15 8.22 3.03
N THR A 107 8.96 8.29 2.42
CA THR A 107 7.77 7.53 2.85
C THR A 107 7.58 6.30 1.98
N ILE A 108 7.67 5.08 2.49
CA ILE A 108 7.31 3.88 1.69
C ILE A 108 5.82 3.61 1.92
N GLU A 109 4.98 4.07 1.00
CA GLU A 109 3.53 4.06 1.19
C GLU A 109 2.72 3.41 0.06
N PRO A 110 2.95 2.14 -0.28
CA PRO A 110 2.05 1.44 -1.19
C PRO A 110 0.63 1.38 -0.61
N GLY A 111 -0.33 1.48 -1.50
CA GLY A 111 -1.74 1.26 -1.21
C GLY A 111 -2.43 0.49 -2.31
N CYS A 112 -3.62 -0.05 -2.02
CA CYS A 112 -4.51 -0.70 -2.97
C CYS A 112 -5.95 -0.26 -2.72
N TYR A 113 -6.65 0.19 -3.77
CA TYR A 113 -7.94 0.89 -3.67
C TYR A 113 -8.94 0.44 -4.73
N PHE A 114 -10.23 0.36 -4.37
CA PHE A 114 -11.32 0.01 -5.28
C PHE A 114 -12.23 1.21 -5.56
N ILE A 115 -11.71 2.22 -6.27
CA ILE A 115 -12.42 3.49 -6.48
C ILE A 115 -13.40 3.37 -7.64
N ASP A 116 -14.70 3.54 -7.33
CA ASP A 116 -15.82 3.35 -8.25
C ASP A 116 -15.64 4.09 -9.58
N THR A 117 -15.35 5.40 -9.53
CA THR A 117 -15.21 6.24 -10.73
C THR A 117 -14.11 5.76 -11.68
N LEU A 118 -13.06 5.15 -11.14
CA LEU A 118 -11.94 4.63 -11.93
C LEU A 118 -12.22 3.25 -12.47
N LEU A 119 -12.80 2.39 -11.63
CA LEU A 119 -13.19 1.06 -12.04
C LEU A 119 -14.22 1.14 -13.16
N ASP A 120 -15.19 2.04 -13.05
CA ASP A 120 -16.19 2.27 -14.09
C ASP A 120 -15.57 2.79 -15.38
N ALA A 121 -14.61 3.73 -15.31
CA ALA A 121 -13.85 4.18 -16.47
C ALA A 121 -13.03 3.03 -17.09
N ALA A 122 -12.40 2.18 -16.27
CA ALA A 122 -11.59 1.06 -16.73
C ALA A 122 -12.44 -0.05 -17.36
N PHE A 123 -13.64 -0.30 -16.85
CA PHE A 123 -14.60 -1.21 -17.45
C PHE A 123 -15.20 -0.67 -18.76
N ALA A 124 -15.35 0.64 -18.91
CA ALA A 124 -15.80 1.26 -20.15
C ALA A 124 -14.72 1.23 -21.25
N ASN A 125 -13.45 1.06 -20.88
CA ASN A 125 -12.33 0.98 -21.81
C ASN A 125 -12.14 -0.47 -22.31
N PRO A 126 -12.31 -0.75 -23.62
CA PRO A 126 -12.24 -2.11 -24.16
C PRO A 126 -10.84 -2.73 -24.12
N VAL A 127 -9.79 -1.94 -23.89
CA VAL A 127 -8.42 -2.44 -23.70
C VAL A 127 -8.23 -2.91 -22.25
N GLN A 128 -8.67 -2.09 -21.28
CA GLN A 128 -8.52 -2.36 -19.84
C GLN A 128 -9.47 -3.45 -19.35
N ALA A 129 -10.74 -3.41 -19.76
CA ALA A 129 -11.80 -4.31 -19.29
C ALA A 129 -11.47 -5.81 -19.45
N LYS A 130 -10.63 -6.16 -20.44
CA LYS A 130 -10.19 -7.55 -20.69
C LYS A 130 -9.36 -8.15 -19.56
N PHE A 131 -8.80 -7.33 -18.69
CA PHE A 131 -7.93 -7.75 -17.61
C PHE A 131 -8.60 -7.70 -16.24
N LEU A 132 -9.82 -7.17 -16.15
CA LEU A 132 -10.55 -6.94 -14.91
C LEU A 132 -11.68 -7.97 -14.78
N VAL A 133 -11.71 -8.72 -13.67
CA VAL A 133 -12.77 -9.69 -13.40
C VAL A 133 -13.85 -8.98 -12.59
N ARG A 134 -14.90 -8.50 -13.28
CA ARG A 134 -15.96 -7.69 -12.68
C ARG A 134 -16.60 -8.37 -11.48
N GLU A 135 -16.93 -9.65 -11.59
CA GLU A 135 -17.58 -10.42 -10.53
C GLU A 135 -16.73 -10.50 -9.26
N GLU A 136 -15.40 -10.51 -9.40
CA GLU A 136 -14.47 -10.49 -8.26
C GLU A 136 -14.26 -9.08 -7.72
N ILE A 137 -14.18 -8.06 -8.58
CA ILE A 137 -14.02 -6.66 -8.19
C ILE A 137 -15.25 -6.15 -7.44
N ASP A 138 -16.45 -6.50 -7.89
CA ASP A 138 -17.71 -6.06 -7.27
C ASP A 138 -17.85 -6.56 -5.82
N LYS A 139 -17.12 -7.61 -5.42
CA LYS A 139 -17.05 -8.10 -4.03
C LYS A 139 -16.36 -7.13 -3.06
N TYR A 140 -15.61 -6.16 -3.59
CA TYR A 140 -14.86 -5.14 -2.85
C TYR A 140 -15.50 -3.75 -2.98
N ARG A 141 -16.46 -3.59 -3.91
CA ARG A 141 -17.24 -2.35 -4.08
C ARG A 141 -18.33 -2.25 -3.02
N GLY A 142 -18.71 -1.03 -2.68
CA GLY A 142 -19.83 -0.73 -1.78
C GLY A 142 -21.15 -1.32 -2.26
N SER A 143 -22.01 -1.74 -1.33
CA SER A 143 -23.39 -2.13 -1.65
C SER A 143 -24.13 -0.94 -2.25
N GLY A 144 -24.61 -1.06 -3.50
CA GLY A 144 -25.56 -0.11 -4.09
C GLY A 144 -24.98 1.02 -4.96
N GLY A 145 -23.70 0.97 -5.35
CA GLY A 145 -23.13 1.92 -6.32
C GLY A 145 -23.03 3.37 -5.82
N VAL A 146 -23.12 3.58 -4.49
CA VAL A 146 -22.97 4.90 -3.86
C VAL A 146 -21.62 4.98 -3.13
N GLY A 147 -20.57 5.32 -3.88
CA GLY A 147 -19.54 6.30 -3.52
C GLY A 147 -18.55 6.03 -2.37
N PHE A 148 -18.64 4.94 -1.62
CA PHE A 148 -17.59 4.55 -0.67
C PHE A 148 -17.13 3.12 -0.95
N SER A 149 -15.96 2.99 -1.58
CA SER A 149 -15.20 1.74 -1.63
C SER A 149 -15.11 1.15 -0.24
N ILE A 150 -15.55 -0.10 -0.05
CA ILE A 150 -15.52 -0.77 1.26
C ILE A 150 -14.08 -1.10 1.67
N LEU A 151 -13.16 -1.19 0.70
CA LEU A 151 -11.79 -1.59 0.97
C LEU A 151 -10.78 -0.62 0.35
N LEU A 152 -10.02 0.02 1.23
CA LEU A 152 -8.88 0.86 0.93
C LEU A 152 -7.79 0.45 1.92
N VAL A 153 -6.63 0.05 1.42
CA VAL A 153 -5.47 -0.26 2.26
C VAL A 153 -4.32 0.62 1.81
N ARG A 154 -3.68 1.31 2.75
CA ARG A 154 -2.36 1.93 2.59
C ARG A 154 -1.52 1.60 3.82
N ILE A 155 -0.26 1.23 3.59
CA ILE A 155 0.72 1.01 4.64
C ILE A 155 1.88 1.93 4.33
N GLU A 156 2.14 2.85 5.24
CA GLU A 156 3.13 3.91 5.08
C GLU A 156 4.10 3.91 6.25
N ASP A 157 5.38 3.94 5.91
CA ASP A 157 6.51 3.94 6.83
C ASP A 157 7.49 5.07 6.47
N ASP A 158 8.01 5.75 7.48
CA ASP A 158 9.10 6.71 7.32
C ASP A 158 10.45 5.97 7.33
N VAL A 159 11.27 6.16 6.30
CA VAL A 159 12.50 5.39 6.08
C VAL A 159 13.68 6.30 5.82
N ILE A 160 14.79 6.05 6.52
CA ILE A 160 16.07 6.71 6.26
C ILE A 160 16.90 5.84 5.31
N ILE A 161 17.43 6.43 4.25
CA ILE A 161 18.38 5.79 3.33
C ILE A 161 19.81 6.03 3.81
N TRP A 162 20.48 4.98 4.25
CA TRP A 162 21.87 5.00 4.67
C TRP A 162 22.83 4.64 3.54
N ALA A 163 24.14 4.70 3.79
CA ALA A 163 25.14 4.33 2.78
C ALA A 163 25.05 2.84 2.36
N ASN A 164 24.73 1.97 3.32
CA ASN A 164 24.74 0.51 3.17
C ASN A 164 23.36 -0.12 3.45
N GLY A 165 22.27 0.55 3.07
CA GLY A 165 20.91 0.06 3.28
C GLY A 165 19.95 1.16 3.69
N ASN A 166 18.94 0.79 4.48
CA ASN A 166 17.93 1.69 5.01
C ASN A 166 17.53 1.29 6.43
N GLU A 167 16.76 2.16 7.07
CA GLU A 167 16.20 1.97 8.41
C GLU A 167 14.76 2.47 8.41
N ASN A 168 13.83 1.63 8.85
CA ASN A 168 12.43 2.01 9.07
C ASN A 168 12.30 2.66 10.47
N MET A 169 11.78 3.88 10.52
CA MET A 169 11.55 4.63 11.76
C MET A 169 10.15 4.42 12.34
N SER A 170 9.25 3.80 11.60
CA SER A 170 7.87 3.55 12.02
C SER A 170 7.77 2.25 12.82
N ASP A 171 7.47 2.35 14.11
CA ASP A 171 7.24 1.22 15.02
C ASP A 171 5.75 1.08 15.34
N VAL A 172 5.03 0.35 14.48
CA VAL A 172 3.60 0.08 14.64
C VAL A 172 3.28 -1.35 14.22
N PRO A 173 2.17 -1.96 14.70
CA PRO A 173 1.72 -3.26 14.23
C PRO A 173 1.54 -3.32 12.70
N ARG A 174 2.15 -4.31 12.04
CA ARG A 174 2.10 -4.46 10.56
C ARG A 174 1.57 -5.80 10.08
N THR A 175 1.68 -6.87 10.85
CA THR A 175 1.05 -8.15 10.49
C THR A 175 -0.41 -8.16 10.93
N ILE A 176 -1.22 -9.01 10.29
CA ILE A 176 -2.62 -9.22 10.69
C ILE A 176 -2.67 -9.66 12.16
N GLU A 177 -1.79 -10.57 12.56
CA GLU A 177 -1.70 -11.10 13.91
C GLU A 177 -1.37 -10.00 14.92
N GLU A 178 -0.35 -9.17 14.65
CA GLU A 178 0.01 -8.05 15.50
C GLU A 178 -1.14 -7.04 15.62
N ILE A 179 -1.81 -6.71 14.52
CA ILE A 179 -2.93 -5.75 14.53
C ILE A 179 -4.11 -6.30 15.31
N GLU A 180 -4.54 -7.54 15.05
CA GLU A 180 -5.66 -8.15 15.77
C GLU A 180 -5.34 -8.32 17.26
N GLN A 181 -4.10 -8.68 17.60
CA GLN A 181 -3.65 -8.75 18.98
C GLN A 181 -3.69 -7.37 19.64
N PHE A 182 -3.11 -6.35 18.99
CA PHE A 182 -3.10 -4.97 19.48
C PHE A 182 -4.53 -4.46 19.74
N MET A 183 -5.43 -4.62 18.76
CA MET A 183 -6.82 -4.20 18.84
C MET A 183 -7.62 -4.96 19.92
N SER A 184 -7.27 -6.22 20.21
CA SER A 184 -7.93 -7.03 21.25
C SER A 184 -7.42 -6.76 22.67
N SER A 185 -6.19 -6.28 22.81
CA SER A 185 -5.50 -6.22 24.10
C SER A 185 -6.07 -5.18 25.07
N GLY A 186 -6.70 -4.12 24.57
CA GLY A 186 -7.25 -3.01 25.37
C GLY A 186 -6.25 -2.25 26.24
N ASN A 187 -4.98 -2.68 26.26
CA ASN A 187 -3.89 -2.13 27.05
C ASN A 187 -2.92 -1.38 26.13
N PHE A 188 -3.16 -0.08 26.02
CA PHE A 188 -2.32 0.84 25.28
C PHE A 188 -1.27 1.42 26.24
N SER A 189 -0.23 0.65 26.55
CA SER A 189 0.90 1.15 27.33
C SER A 189 2.10 1.35 26.42
N ASP A 190 2.66 2.56 26.40
CA ASP A 190 3.98 2.85 25.85
C ASP A 190 5.02 2.09 26.70
N THR A 191 5.36 0.86 26.30
CA THR A 191 6.40 0.07 26.98
C THR A 191 7.80 0.48 26.56
N ASN A 192 7.94 1.34 25.55
CA ASN A 192 9.21 1.93 25.17
C ASN A 192 9.41 3.21 25.98
N GLY A 193 10.00 3.05 27.16
CA GLY A 193 10.46 4.14 28.01
C GLY A 193 11.42 5.07 27.27
N LEU A 194 10.88 6.07 26.59
CA LEU A 194 11.57 7.30 26.32
C LEU A 194 11.54 8.10 27.62
N GLN A 195 12.58 7.91 28.45
CA GLN A 195 12.91 8.91 29.45
C GLN A 195 13.03 10.25 28.74
N LYS A 196 12.14 11.19 29.10
CA LYS A 196 12.31 12.62 28.79
C LYS A 196 13.58 13.14 29.44
#